data_AF-A0A2H6A8F8-F1
#
_entry.id   AF-A0A2H6A8F8-F1
#
_cell.length_a   1.000
_cell.length_b   1.000
_cell.length_c   1.000
_cell.angle_alpha   90.00
_cell.angle_beta   90.00
_cell.angle_gamma   90.00
#
_symmetry.space_group_name_H-M   'P 1'
#
loop_
_entity.id
_entity.type
_entity.pdbx_description
1 polymer ?
#
loop_
_entity_poly.entity_id
_entity_poly.type
_entity_poly.pdbx_seq_one_letter_code
_entity_poly.pdbx_strand_id
1 'polypeptide(L)'
;MCPQIAPDTSKGLEECLKAAKSLEEKYQGCDYASICKSSPKLQDIEKCGPMPLYPTKEGCERICKDGKWQDVCKAEPGASEEFPYCGKIQCIRYDPVCGTDGKTYACGEGDAKACGVDVAYKGECKPSSSTPPSQDQIFCTQEWNPVCGTDGKTYSNECMAKAAGVGVAYKGECQKRQSSPVEPY
;
A
#
# COMPACT_ATOMS: atom_id res chain seq x y z
N MET A 1 -32.91 -6.74 38.23
CA MET A 1 -31.78 -7.06 37.35
C MET A 1 -31.47 -5.81 36.55
N CYS A 2 -30.22 -5.31 36.58
CA CYS A 2 -29.87 -4.05 35.92
C CYS A 2 -29.68 -4.27 34.41
N PRO A 3 -30.42 -3.56 33.54
CA PRO A 3 -30.17 -3.59 32.11
C PRO A 3 -28.76 -3.15 31.75
N GLN A 4 -28.19 -3.75 30.68
CA GLN A 4 -26.92 -3.36 30.08
C GLN A 4 -27.10 -2.11 29.20
N ILE A 5 -27.51 -1.01 29.83
CA ILE A 5 -27.70 0.31 29.21
C ILE A 5 -26.69 1.29 29.82
N ALA A 6 -26.16 2.20 29.00
CA ALA A 6 -25.21 3.22 29.43
C ALA A 6 -25.77 4.62 29.19
N PRO A 7 -25.60 5.57 30.15
CA PRO A 7 -25.91 6.98 29.93
C PRO A 7 -25.03 7.58 28.81
N ASP A 8 -25.56 8.57 28.10
CA ASP A 8 -24.84 9.26 27.03
C ASP A 8 -23.62 10.02 27.59
N THR A 9 -22.44 9.67 27.09
CA THR A 9 -21.14 10.24 27.53
C THR A 9 -20.61 11.29 26.56
N SER A 10 -21.30 11.54 25.44
CA SER A 10 -20.83 12.46 24.39
C SER A 10 -20.91 13.94 24.77
N LYS A 11 -21.75 14.28 25.78
CA LYS A 11 -22.07 15.66 26.17
C LYS A 11 -21.36 16.12 27.46
N GLY A 12 -20.41 15.33 27.95
CA GLY A 12 -19.64 15.65 29.16
C GLY A 12 -20.22 15.08 30.46
N LEU A 13 -19.46 15.23 31.55
CA LEU A 13 -19.68 14.48 32.79
C LEU A 13 -20.99 14.87 33.48
N GLU A 14 -21.33 16.16 33.48
CA GLU A 14 -22.55 16.66 34.13
C GLU A 14 -23.82 16.11 33.46
N GLU A 15 -23.87 16.09 32.14
CA GLU A 15 -25.01 15.53 31.40
C GLU A 15 -25.11 14.02 31.55
N CYS A 16 -23.97 13.32 31.57
CA CYS A 16 -23.94 11.88 31.85
C CYS A 16 -24.50 11.58 33.25
N LEU A 17 -24.08 12.34 34.28
CA LEU A 17 -24.56 12.15 35.65
C LEU A 17 -26.06 12.45 35.79
N LYS A 18 -26.59 13.43 35.05
CA LYS A 18 -28.04 13.69 34.99
C LYS A 18 -28.79 12.49 34.38
N ALA A 19 -28.30 11.97 33.25
CA ALA A 19 -28.88 10.80 32.60
C ALA A 19 -28.79 9.54 33.49
N ALA A 20 -27.67 9.35 34.18
CA ALA A 20 -27.46 8.25 35.13
C ALA A 20 -28.48 8.29 36.27
N LYS A 21 -28.71 9.45 36.88
CA LYS A 21 -29.72 9.60 37.95
C LYS A 21 -31.12 9.20 37.48
N SER A 22 -31.52 9.63 36.29
CA SER A 22 -32.82 9.23 35.72
C SER A 22 -32.93 7.71 35.48
N LEU A 23 -31.83 7.03 35.18
CA LEU A 23 -31.80 5.56 35.07
C LEU A 23 -31.87 4.89 36.44
N GLU A 24 -31.22 5.43 37.45
CA GLU A 24 -31.23 4.91 38.83
C GLU A 24 -32.61 5.06 39.49
N GLU A 25 -33.34 6.15 39.19
CA GLU A 25 -34.74 6.33 39.60
C GLU A 25 -35.67 5.28 38.96
N LYS A 26 -35.40 4.92 37.70
CA LYS A 26 -36.18 3.91 36.96
C LYS A 26 -35.82 2.48 37.34
N TYR A 27 -34.55 2.24 37.67
CA TYR A 27 -33.99 0.92 37.97
C TYR A 27 -33.31 0.96 39.34
N GLN A 28 -34.16 0.89 40.37
CA GLN A 28 -33.73 1.00 41.76
C GLN A 28 -32.70 -0.08 42.13
N GLY A 29 -31.60 0.33 42.76
CA GLY A 29 -30.50 -0.55 43.17
C GLY A 29 -29.42 -0.78 42.10
N CYS A 30 -29.50 -0.08 40.96
CA CYS A 30 -28.42 -0.03 39.97
C CYS A 30 -27.55 1.21 40.18
N ASP A 31 -26.26 1.12 39.85
CA ASP A 31 -25.30 2.23 39.92
C ASP A 31 -24.83 2.59 38.50
N TYR A 32 -25.62 3.44 37.84
CA TYR A 32 -25.29 3.94 36.51
C TYR A 32 -24.33 5.13 36.57
N ALA A 33 -24.25 5.82 37.72
CA ALA A 33 -23.34 6.94 37.93
C ALA A 33 -21.86 6.50 37.89
N SER A 34 -21.55 5.29 38.33
CA SER A 34 -20.21 4.71 38.21
C SER A 34 -19.74 4.60 36.75
N ILE A 35 -20.64 4.35 35.81
CA ILE A 35 -20.31 4.28 34.36
C ILE A 35 -19.81 5.63 33.84
N CYS A 36 -20.40 6.73 34.30
CA CYS A 36 -19.96 8.08 33.93
C CYS A 36 -18.55 8.37 34.47
N LYS A 37 -18.28 8.02 35.72
CA LYS A 37 -16.98 8.29 36.37
C LYS A 37 -15.86 7.42 35.79
N SER A 38 -16.17 6.20 35.37
CA SER A 38 -15.19 5.28 34.77
C SER A 38 -15.03 5.44 33.26
N SER A 39 -15.78 6.36 32.62
CA SER A 39 -15.74 6.50 31.16
C SER A 39 -14.48 7.23 30.69
N PRO A 40 -13.60 6.59 29.91
CA PRO A 40 -12.40 7.25 29.38
C PRO A 40 -12.76 8.43 28.47
N LYS A 41 -13.87 8.36 27.73
CA LYS A 41 -14.36 9.46 26.89
C LYS A 41 -14.68 10.72 27.70
N LEU A 42 -15.18 10.57 28.92
CA LEU A 42 -15.49 11.72 29.78
C LEU A 42 -14.23 12.34 30.35
N GLN A 43 -13.23 11.52 30.71
CA GLN A 43 -11.91 12.01 31.12
C GLN A 43 -11.21 12.75 29.98
N ASP A 44 -11.39 12.31 28.74
CA ASP A 44 -10.87 12.98 27.56
C ASP A 44 -11.57 14.32 27.30
N ILE A 45 -12.90 14.40 27.49
CA ILE A 45 -13.66 15.65 27.36
C ILE A 45 -13.26 16.67 28.43
N GLU A 46 -12.98 16.25 29.67
CA GLU A 46 -12.49 17.17 30.71
C GLU A 46 -11.10 17.72 30.38
N LYS A 47 -10.23 16.91 29.78
CA LYS A 47 -8.85 17.30 29.43
C LYS A 47 -8.75 18.12 28.14
N CYS A 48 -9.52 17.75 27.12
CA CYS A 48 -9.43 18.31 25.77
C CYS A 48 -10.61 19.23 25.41
N GLY A 49 -11.59 19.37 26.30
CA GLY A 49 -12.84 20.09 26.02
C GLY A 49 -13.82 19.27 25.16
N PRO A 50 -14.96 19.86 24.77
CA PRO A 50 -15.96 19.16 23.97
C PRO A 50 -15.37 18.65 22.65
N MET A 51 -15.79 17.45 22.24
CA MET A 51 -15.30 16.85 21.00
C MET A 51 -15.70 17.70 19.78
N PRO A 52 -14.81 17.93 18.81
CA PRO A 52 -15.14 18.68 17.61
C PRO A 52 -16.21 17.98 16.77
N LEU A 53 -17.12 18.77 16.19
CA LEU A 53 -18.26 18.25 15.41
C LEU A 53 -17.88 17.81 13.98
N TYR A 54 -16.65 18.07 13.53
CA TYR A 54 -16.21 17.64 12.20
C TYR A 54 -15.89 16.13 12.18
N PRO A 55 -16.17 15.44 11.07
CA PRO A 55 -15.92 14.01 10.95
C PRO A 55 -14.43 13.69 11.07
N THR A 56 -14.11 12.58 11.74
CA THR A 56 -12.75 12.04 11.76
C THR A 56 -12.38 11.57 10.35
N LYS A 57 -11.13 11.82 9.95
CA LYS A 57 -10.62 11.34 8.66
C LYS A 57 -10.72 9.81 8.56
N GLU A 58 -10.99 9.30 7.36
CA GLU A 58 -11.02 7.87 7.08
C GLU A 58 -9.68 7.21 7.45
N GLY A 59 -9.72 6.08 8.16
CA GLY A 59 -8.52 5.41 8.66
C GLY A 59 -7.87 6.05 9.91
N CYS A 60 -8.49 7.07 10.50
CA CYS A 60 -7.98 7.76 11.68
C CYS A 60 -8.89 7.60 12.90
N GLU A 61 -8.26 7.57 14.08
CA GLU A 61 -8.90 7.53 15.38
C GLU A 61 -8.69 8.88 16.09
N ARG A 62 -9.78 9.49 16.57
CA ARG A 62 -9.70 10.76 17.31
C ARG A 62 -9.39 10.48 18.78
N ILE A 63 -8.24 10.97 19.23
CA ILE A 63 -7.76 10.81 20.61
C ILE A 63 -7.53 12.16 21.28
N CYS A 64 -7.64 12.20 22.60
CA CYS A 64 -7.22 13.34 23.41
C CYS A 64 -5.73 13.19 23.77
N LYS A 65 -4.88 14.05 23.21
CA LYS A 65 -3.42 14.04 23.47
C LYS A 65 -2.91 15.45 23.71
N ASP A 66 -2.18 15.63 24.80
CA ASP A 66 -1.60 16.92 25.22
C ASP A 66 -2.65 18.05 25.36
N GLY A 67 -3.85 17.71 25.88
CA GLY A 67 -4.94 18.66 26.07
C GLY A 67 -5.60 19.15 24.77
N LYS A 68 -5.35 18.46 23.65
CA LYS A 68 -6.00 18.74 22.35
C LYS A 68 -6.51 17.46 21.70
N TRP A 69 -7.63 17.61 20.97
CA TRP A 69 -8.12 16.56 20.09
C TRP A 69 -7.19 16.41 18.89
N GLN A 70 -6.71 15.20 18.66
CA GLN A 70 -5.83 14.85 17.54
C GLN A 70 -6.40 13.63 16.81
N ASP A 71 -6.43 13.68 15.49
CA ASP A 71 -6.80 12.53 14.66
C ASP A 71 -5.50 11.75 14.37
N VAL A 72 -5.35 10.58 14.99
CA VAL A 72 -4.23 9.68 14.78
C VAL A 72 -4.60 8.66 13.71
N CYS A 73 -3.95 8.77 12.56
CA CYS A 73 -4.20 7.92 11.41
C CYS A 73 -3.33 6.67 11.48
N LYS A 74 -3.91 5.49 11.18
CA LYS A 74 -3.10 4.32 10.88
C LYS A 74 -2.37 4.60 9.58
N ALA A 75 -1.03 4.54 9.59
CA ALA A 75 -0.25 4.76 8.38
C ALA A 75 -0.69 3.77 7.30
N GLU A 76 -1.01 4.30 6.11
CA GLU A 76 -1.21 3.47 4.94
C GLU A 76 0.12 2.75 4.62
N PRO A 77 0.10 1.43 4.34
CA PRO A 77 1.31 0.73 3.95
C PRO A 77 1.84 1.31 2.63
N GLY A 78 2.87 2.15 2.72
CA GLY A 78 3.51 2.78 1.55
C GLY A 78 3.91 4.25 1.72
N ALA A 79 3.39 4.95 2.73
CA ALA A 79 3.91 6.26 3.10
C ALA A 79 4.94 6.07 4.21
N SER A 80 6.24 6.23 3.91
CA SER A 80 7.25 6.36 4.96
C SER A 80 6.86 7.52 5.86
N GLU A 81 6.66 7.27 7.15
CA GLU A 81 6.18 8.23 8.16
C GLU A 81 7.08 9.48 8.29
N GLU A 82 8.27 9.45 7.67
CA GLU A 82 9.26 10.54 7.65
C GLU A 82 9.10 11.49 6.45
N PHE A 83 8.31 11.12 5.43
CA PHE A 83 8.27 11.80 4.13
C PHE A 83 6.85 11.91 3.55
N PRO A 84 5.99 12.77 4.11
CA PRO A 84 4.56 12.88 3.74
C PRO A 84 4.30 13.34 2.30
N TYR A 85 5.32 13.83 1.59
CA TYR A 85 5.25 14.34 0.22
C TYR A 85 5.88 13.41 -0.82
N CYS A 86 6.44 12.28 -0.39
CA CYS A 86 7.06 11.31 -1.29
C CYS A 86 6.08 10.85 -2.38
N GLY A 87 6.45 11.02 -3.66
CA GLY A 87 5.63 10.64 -4.82
C GLY A 87 4.34 11.47 -5.02
N LYS A 88 4.15 12.55 -4.25
CA LYS A 88 2.98 13.44 -4.33
C LYS A 88 3.29 14.79 -4.95
N ILE A 89 4.54 15.05 -5.33
CA ILE A 89 4.93 16.30 -5.98
C ILE A 89 4.30 16.34 -7.38
N GLN A 90 3.48 17.37 -7.62
CA GLN A 90 2.86 17.64 -8.91
C GLN A 90 3.71 18.67 -9.66
N CYS A 91 4.50 18.22 -10.63
CA CYS A 91 5.28 19.10 -11.49
C CYS A 91 4.49 19.46 -12.77
N ILE A 92 4.66 20.70 -13.24
CA ILE A 92 4.02 21.20 -14.47
C ILE A 92 4.59 20.49 -15.71
N ARG A 93 5.84 20.01 -15.62
CA ARG A 93 6.53 19.27 -16.69
C ARG A 93 7.11 18.00 -16.11
N TYR A 94 6.93 16.91 -16.86
CA TYR A 94 7.57 15.63 -16.57
C TYR A 94 9.09 15.78 -16.73
N ASP A 95 9.84 15.57 -15.64
CA ASP A 95 11.30 15.66 -15.59
C ASP A 95 11.85 14.50 -14.75
N PRO A 96 11.86 13.27 -15.31
CA PRO A 96 12.12 12.09 -14.51
C PRO A 96 13.58 11.96 -14.10
N VAL A 97 13.82 11.42 -12.91
CA VAL A 97 15.14 11.00 -12.42
C VAL A 97 15.10 9.59 -11.86
N CYS A 98 16.19 8.84 -11.99
CA CYS A 98 16.34 7.53 -11.40
C CYS A 98 17.03 7.68 -10.04
N GLY A 99 16.37 7.23 -8.98
CA GLY A 99 16.93 7.22 -7.63
C GLY A 99 17.96 6.10 -7.46
N THR A 100 18.80 6.23 -6.42
CA THR A 100 19.70 5.15 -5.99
C THR A 100 18.98 3.89 -5.52
N ASP A 101 17.68 3.99 -5.25
CA ASP A 101 16.79 2.87 -4.90
C ASP A 101 16.21 2.14 -6.12
N GLY A 102 16.57 2.57 -7.34
CA GLY A 102 16.08 1.98 -8.58
C GLY A 102 14.65 2.38 -8.96
N LYS A 103 14.07 3.40 -8.30
CA LYS A 103 12.77 3.94 -8.65
C LYS A 103 12.87 5.20 -9.49
N THR A 104 11.94 5.34 -10.43
CA THR A 104 11.77 6.56 -11.21
C THR A 104 10.93 7.57 -10.43
N TYR A 105 11.48 8.76 -10.24
CA TYR A 105 10.78 9.93 -9.68
C TYR A 105 10.41 10.87 -10.82
N ALA A 106 9.11 11.16 -10.97
CA ALA A 106 8.57 11.84 -12.15
C ALA A 106 8.86 13.35 -12.16
N CYS A 107 9.09 13.93 -10.99
CA CYS A 107 9.20 15.37 -10.79
C CYS A 107 10.57 15.83 -10.30
N GLY A 108 11.63 15.20 -10.84
CA GLY A 108 13.00 15.63 -10.65
C GLY A 108 13.60 15.31 -9.29
N GLU A 109 14.73 15.94 -9.00
CA GLU A 109 15.47 15.74 -7.75
C GLU A 109 14.67 16.11 -6.50
N GLY A 110 13.78 17.09 -6.59
CA GLY A 110 12.90 17.46 -5.47
C GLY A 110 11.95 16.32 -5.08
N ASP A 111 11.47 15.56 -6.07
CA ASP A 111 10.62 14.39 -5.87
C ASP A 111 11.38 13.22 -5.24
N ALA A 112 12.61 12.95 -5.71
CA ALA A 112 13.50 11.95 -5.12
C ALA A 112 13.88 12.30 -3.67
N LYS A 113 14.30 13.54 -3.42
CA LYS A 113 14.65 14.03 -2.07
C LYS A 113 13.47 14.05 -1.12
N ALA A 114 12.27 14.34 -1.62
CA ALA A 114 11.05 14.25 -0.82
C ALA A 114 10.80 12.82 -0.34
N CYS A 115 11.41 11.81 -0.95
CA CYS A 115 11.41 10.42 -0.50
C CYS A 115 12.68 10.00 0.25
N GLY A 116 13.59 10.95 0.54
CA GLY A 116 14.89 10.64 1.16
C GLY A 116 15.84 9.87 0.24
N VAL A 117 15.64 9.93 -1.08
CA VAL A 117 16.43 9.19 -2.07
C VAL A 117 17.30 10.15 -2.87
N ASP A 118 18.59 9.81 -2.98
CA ASP A 118 19.54 10.51 -3.84
C ASP A 118 19.36 10.12 -5.31
N VAL A 119 19.65 11.04 -6.22
CA VAL A 119 19.55 10.79 -7.67
C VAL A 119 20.78 10.00 -8.13
N ALA A 120 20.55 8.82 -8.71
CA ALA A 120 21.58 8.04 -9.39
C ALA A 120 21.93 8.65 -10.75
N TYR A 121 20.92 8.93 -11.58
CA TYR A 121 21.10 9.59 -12.88
C TYR A 121 19.80 10.23 -13.39
N LYS A 122 19.93 11.15 -14.36
CA LYS A 122 18.78 11.82 -15.00
C LYS A 122 18.05 10.90 -15.99
N GLY A 123 16.73 11.00 -16.02
CA GLY A 123 15.86 10.15 -16.82
C GLY A 123 15.27 9.01 -16.00
N GLU A 124 14.36 8.25 -16.61
CA GLU A 124 13.73 7.10 -15.99
C GLU A 124 14.74 6.01 -15.66
N CYS A 125 14.47 5.22 -14.62
CA CYS A 125 15.25 4.03 -14.35
C CYS A 125 15.16 3.08 -15.55
N LYS A 126 16.32 2.60 -16.00
CA LYS A 126 16.36 1.58 -17.03
C LYS A 126 15.83 0.31 -16.37
N PRO A 127 14.96 -0.46 -17.03
CA PRO A 127 14.58 -1.75 -16.52
C PRO A 127 15.87 -2.53 -16.29
N SER A 128 16.18 -2.81 -15.02
CA SER A 128 17.16 -3.84 -14.70
C SER A 128 16.63 -5.08 -15.41
N SER A 129 17.46 -5.69 -16.24
CA SER A 129 17.17 -6.82 -17.11
C SER A 129 16.81 -8.12 -16.36
N SER A 130 16.15 -7.99 -15.21
CA SER A 130 15.70 -9.03 -14.29
C SER A 130 14.17 -9.15 -14.21
N THR A 131 13.41 -8.30 -14.90
CA THR A 131 11.99 -8.56 -15.14
C THR A 131 11.82 -8.89 -16.61
N PRO A 132 11.74 -10.18 -16.99
CA PRO A 132 11.22 -10.53 -18.30
C PRO A 132 9.86 -9.81 -18.46
N PRO A 133 9.54 -9.25 -19.63
CA PRO A 133 8.18 -8.79 -19.90
C PRO A 133 7.22 -9.88 -19.42
N SER A 134 6.21 -9.50 -18.63
CA SER A 134 5.23 -10.47 -18.15
C SER A 134 4.72 -11.25 -19.36
N GLN A 135 4.64 -12.57 -19.22
CA GLN A 135 4.25 -13.51 -20.28
C GLN A 135 2.93 -13.07 -20.97
N ASP A 136 2.13 -12.27 -20.28
CA ASP A 136 0.81 -11.79 -20.69
C ASP A 136 0.80 -10.54 -21.60
N GLN A 137 1.95 -9.92 -21.90
CA GLN A 137 2.00 -8.68 -22.71
C GLN A 137 2.71 -8.81 -24.06
N ILE A 138 3.16 -9.99 -24.47
CA ILE A 138 3.82 -10.18 -25.77
C ILE A 138 2.85 -10.81 -26.77
N PHE A 139 2.41 -10.01 -27.74
CA PHE A 139 1.69 -10.49 -28.91
C PHE A 139 2.67 -11.01 -29.97
N CYS A 140 2.75 -12.33 -30.12
CA CYS A 140 3.55 -12.96 -31.18
C CYS A 140 2.69 -13.39 -32.35
N THR A 141 3.23 -13.25 -33.57
CA THR A 141 2.65 -13.89 -34.76
C THR A 141 2.79 -15.41 -34.64
N GLN A 142 1.87 -16.15 -35.28
CA GLN A 142 1.93 -17.63 -35.35
C GLN A 142 2.76 -18.12 -36.55
N GLU A 143 3.68 -17.29 -37.05
CA GLU A 143 4.57 -17.67 -38.14
C GLU A 143 5.55 -18.76 -37.66
N TRP A 144 5.76 -19.77 -38.49
CA TRP A 144 6.70 -20.85 -38.22
C TRP A 144 8.09 -20.51 -38.78
N ASN A 145 8.92 -19.93 -37.92
CA ASN A 145 10.33 -19.61 -38.16
C ASN A 145 11.15 -20.10 -36.97
N PRO A 146 11.34 -21.43 -36.81
CA PRO A 146 11.73 -22.01 -35.54
C PRO A 146 13.12 -21.56 -35.09
N VAL A 147 13.29 -21.48 -33.77
CA VAL A 147 14.56 -21.17 -33.10
C VAL A 147 14.81 -22.13 -31.95
N CYS A 148 16.07 -22.45 -31.69
CA CYS A 148 16.47 -23.24 -30.54
C CYS A 148 16.78 -22.30 -29.38
N GLY A 149 16.06 -22.46 -28.28
CA GLY A 149 16.30 -21.73 -27.04
C GLY A 149 17.58 -22.17 -26.34
N THR A 150 18.12 -21.28 -25.50
CA THR A 150 19.24 -21.58 -24.58
C THR A 150 18.87 -22.64 -23.54
N ASP A 151 17.59 -22.94 -23.37
CA ASP A 151 17.05 -24.02 -22.55
C ASP A 151 16.94 -25.37 -23.30
N GLY A 152 17.35 -25.42 -24.57
CA GLY A 152 17.29 -26.62 -25.40
C GLY A 152 15.90 -26.97 -25.94
N LYS A 153 14.93 -26.05 -25.86
CA LYS A 153 13.59 -26.21 -26.45
C LYS A 153 13.46 -25.45 -27.77
N THR A 154 12.75 -26.05 -28.72
CA THR A 154 12.37 -25.39 -29.97
C THR A 154 11.18 -24.46 -29.73
N TYR A 155 11.27 -23.22 -30.19
CA TYR A 155 10.19 -22.24 -30.20
C TYR A 155 9.76 -21.96 -31.64
N SER A 156 8.45 -21.78 -31.88
CA SER A 156 7.88 -21.56 -33.21
C SER A 156 8.45 -20.34 -33.93
N ASN A 157 8.88 -19.32 -33.17
CA ASN A 157 9.64 -18.17 -33.65
C ASN A 157 10.39 -17.47 -32.51
N GLU A 158 11.24 -16.51 -32.86
CA GLU A 158 12.04 -15.72 -31.90
C GLU A 158 11.16 -14.92 -30.92
N CYS A 159 9.99 -14.46 -31.36
CA CYS A 159 9.05 -13.78 -30.46
C CYS A 159 8.57 -14.72 -29.36
N MET A 160 8.18 -15.95 -29.69
CA MET A 160 7.73 -16.95 -28.71
C MET A 160 8.85 -17.32 -27.72
N ALA A 161 10.11 -17.38 -28.16
CA ALA A 161 11.25 -17.59 -27.27
C ALA A 161 11.42 -16.44 -26.26
N LYS A 162 11.35 -15.19 -26.75
CA LYS A 162 11.41 -13.97 -25.91
C LYS A 162 10.21 -13.87 -24.98
N ALA A 163 9.01 -14.22 -25.46
CA ALA A 163 7.80 -14.29 -24.66
C ALA A 163 7.99 -15.22 -23.48
N ALA A 164 8.61 -16.39 -23.68
CA ALA A 164 8.96 -17.33 -22.62
C ALA A 164 10.15 -16.89 -21.73
N GLY A 165 10.73 -15.71 -21.96
CA GLY A 165 11.92 -15.24 -21.24
C GLY A 165 13.19 -16.04 -21.56
N VAL A 166 13.22 -16.74 -22.69
CA VAL A 166 14.33 -17.60 -23.11
C VAL A 166 15.13 -16.94 -24.23
N GLY A 167 16.44 -16.83 -24.06
CA GLY A 167 17.35 -16.36 -25.12
C GLY A 167 17.47 -17.39 -26.25
N VAL A 168 17.63 -16.93 -27.48
CA VAL A 168 17.87 -17.81 -28.65
C VAL A 168 19.32 -18.25 -28.71
N ALA A 169 19.56 -19.56 -28.76
CA ALA A 169 20.88 -20.15 -28.98
C ALA A 169 21.27 -20.14 -30.46
N TYR A 170 20.39 -20.61 -31.36
CA TYR A 170 20.59 -20.59 -32.81
C TYR A 170 19.27 -20.67 -33.58
N LYS A 171 19.29 -20.29 -34.86
CA LYS A 171 18.13 -20.39 -35.76
C LYS A 171 17.90 -21.83 -36.21
N GLY A 172 16.64 -22.23 -36.35
CA GLY A 172 16.22 -23.60 -36.61
C GLY A 172 15.81 -24.34 -35.33
N GLU A 173 15.23 -25.51 -35.49
CA GLU A 173 14.81 -26.35 -34.36
C GLU A 173 16.01 -26.87 -33.56
N CYS A 174 15.82 -27.15 -32.27
CA CYS A 174 16.86 -27.77 -31.47
C CYS A 174 17.19 -29.17 -31.99
N GLN A 175 18.46 -29.41 -32.29
CA GLN A 175 18.97 -30.72 -32.68
C GLN A 175 19.04 -31.62 -31.44
N LYS A 176 18.04 -32.49 -31.25
CA LYS A 176 18.24 -33.63 -30.34
C LYS A 176 19.30 -34.53 -30.96
N ARG A 177 20.29 -34.94 -30.18
CA ARG A 177 21.17 -36.05 -30.55
C ARG A 177 20.31 -37.31 -30.65
N GLN A 178 19.77 -37.56 -31.83
CA GLN A 178 19.34 -38.89 -32.22
C GLN A 178 20.65 -39.65 -32.46
N SER A 179 20.98 -40.56 -31.55
CA SER A 179 21.79 -41.71 -31.90
C SER A 179 21.02 -42.49 -32.96
N SER A 180 21.26 -42.20 -34.23
CA SER A 180 20.90 -43.12 -35.30
C SER A 180 22.15 -43.94 -35.64
N PRO A 181 22.04 -45.28 -35.75
CA PRO A 181 23.14 -46.12 -36.20
C PRO A 181 23.65 -45.64 -37.55
N VAL A 182 24.96 -45.56 -37.68
CA VAL A 182 25.63 -45.40 -38.96
C VAL A 182 25.32 -46.64 -39.79
N GLU A 183 24.64 -46.49 -40.92
CA GLU A 183 24.79 -47.47 -42.00
C GLU A 183 25.46 -46.80 -43.21
N PRO A 184 26.57 -47.39 -43.70
CA PRO A 184 27.35 -46.87 -44.81
C PRO A 184 26.81 -47.32 -46.17
N TYR A 185 26.93 -46.41 -47.13
CA TYR A 185 26.99 -46.53 -48.60
C TYR A 185 26.18 -47.62 -49.31
#